data_AF-A0A699WXH9-F1
#
_entry.id   AF-A0A699WXH9-F1
#
_cell.length_a   1.000
_cell.length_b   1.000
_cell.length_c   1.000
_cell.angle_alpha   90.00
_cell.angle_beta   90.00
_cell.angle_gamma   90.00
#
_symmetry.space_group_name_H-M   'P 1'
#
loop_
_entity.id
_entity.type
_entity.pdbx_description
1 polymer ?
#
loop_
_entity_poly.entity_id
_entity_poly.type
_entity_poly.pdbx_seq_one_letter_code
_entity_poly.pdbx_strand_id
1 'polypeptide(L)'
;LARGKADAGLLQLANDPAYPVACVLGADTAVVLDGRILGKPADEAEALAMLAGLSNREHEVLTAIAVVDEQHCETRVVSSRVRFRSISTEEARAYWASGEPRDKAGSYGIQGL
;
A
#
# COMPACT_ATOMS: atom_id res chain seq x y z
N LEU A 1 -6.17 -2.13 -9.30
CA LEU A 1 -6.16 -3.06 -8.14
C LEU A 1 -7.33 -2.84 -7.20
N ALA A 2 -7.55 -1.63 -6.66
CA ALA A 2 -8.67 -1.34 -5.73
C ALA A 2 -10.05 -1.77 -6.25
N ARG A 3 -10.42 -1.38 -7.48
CA ARG A 3 -11.68 -1.82 -8.12
C ARG A 3 -11.77 -3.34 -8.24
N GLY A 4 -10.72 -4.01 -8.73
CA GLY A 4 -10.71 -5.46 -8.85
C GLY A 4 -10.90 -6.18 -7.51
N LYS A 5 -10.39 -5.63 -6.41
CA LYS A 5 -10.66 -6.13 -5.05
C LYS A 5 -12.13 -5.94 -4.65
N ALA A 6 -12.70 -4.76 -4.93
CA ALA A 6 -14.10 -4.47 -4.65
C ALA A 6 -15.04 -5.39 -5.45
N ASP A 7 -14.81 -5.54 -6.76
CA ASP A 7 -15.57 -6.41 -7.65
C ASP A 7 -15.50 -7.88 -7.18
N ALA A 8 -14.31 -8.36 -6.80
CA ALA A 8 -14.15 -9.72 -6.26
C ALA A 8 -14.90 -9.93 -4.94
N GLY A 9 -14.90 -8.92 -4.05
CA GLY A 9 -15.68 -8.97 -2.82
C GLY A 9 -17.19 -8.98 -3.08
N LEU A 10 -17.66 -8.18 -4.05
CA LEU A 10 -19.07 -8.17 -4.43
C LEU A 10 -19.51 -9.52 -5.00
N LEU A 11 -18.69 -10.14 -5.84
CA LEU A 11 -18.95 -11.49 -6.39
C LEU A 11 -19.04 -12.56 -5.30
N GLN A 12 -18.25 -12.44 -4.22
CA GLN A 12 -18.34 -13.37 -3.08
C GLN A 12 -19.65 -13.24 -2.30
N LEU A 13 -20.25 -12.04 -2.29
CA LEU A 13 -21.49 -11.74 -1.58
C LEU A 13 -22.76 -11.94 -2.42
N ALA A 14 -22.64 -12.02 -3.75
CA ALA A 14 -23.77 -12.01 -4.68
C ALA A 14 -24.84 -13.11 -4.45
N ASN A 15 -24.51 -14.18 -3.72
CA ASN A 15 -25.44 -15.26 -3.38
C ASN A 15 -25.60 -15.47 -1.87
N ASP A 16 -25.07 -14.57 -1.04
CA ASP A 16 -25.21 -14.67 0.41
C ASP A 16 -26.54 -14.06 0.86
N PRO A 17 -27.51 -14.86 1.35
CA PRO A 17 -28.80 -14.33 1.81
C PRO A 17 -28.68 -13.39 3.01
N ALA A 18 -27.54 -13.36 3.72
CA ALA A 18 -27.27 -12.39 4.78
C ALA A 18 -27.04 -10.97 4.23
N TYR A 19 -26.69 -10.85 2.94
CA TYR A 19 -26.36 -9.59 2.28
C TYR A 19 -27.14 -9.45 0.95
N PRO A 20 -28.48 -9.32 1.01
CA PRO A 20 -29.33 -9.23 -0.18
C PRO A 20 -29.07 -7.96 -1.01
N VAL A 21 -28.41 -6.96 -0.43
CA VAL A 21 -27.85 -5.80 -1.11
C VAL A 21 -26.47 -5.56 -0.50
N ALA A 22 -25.44 -5.52 -1.33
CA ALA A 22 -24.06 -5.32 -0.89
C ALA A 22 -23.44 -4.09 -1.57
N CYS A 23 -22.70 -3.33 -0.77
CA CYS A 23 -21.84 -2.25 -1.23
C CYS A 23 -20.43 -2.54 -0.70
N VAL A 24 -19.47 -2.71 -1.59
CA VAL A 24 -18.12 -3.17 -1.27
C VAL A 24 -17.11 -2.07 -1.51
N LEU A 25 -16.30 -1.79 -0.48
CA LEU A 25 -15.16 -0.87 -0.56
C LEU A 25 -13.86 -1.68 -0.75
N GLY A 26 -13.21 -1.49 -1.89
CA GLY A 26 -11.86 -1.97 -2.16
C GLY A 26 -10.84 -0.85 -2.05
N ALA A 27 -9.65 -1.18 -1.52
CA ALA A 27 -8.54 -0.24 -1.43
C ALA A 27 -7.21 -0.89 -1.84
N ASP A 28 -6.31 -0.07 -2.36
CA ASP A 28 -4.94 -0.47 -2.71
C ASP A 28 -4.00 0.73 -2.55
N THR A 29 -2.80 0.48 -2.01
CA THR A 29 -1.82 1.52 -1.75
C THR A 29 -0.49 1.16 -2.40
N ALA A 30 0.11 2.14 -3.07
CA ALA A 30 1.42 2.03 -3.70
C ALA A 30 2.33 3.17 -3.21
N VAL A 31 3.61 2.85 -3.00
CA VAL A 31 4.66 3.84 -2.79
C VAL A 31 5.37 4.09 -4.11
N VAL A 32 5.60 5.35 -4.48
CA VAL A 32 6.20 5.74 -5.76
C VAL A 32 7.38 6.66 -5.53
N LEU A 33 8.56 6.26 -6.03
CA LEU A 33 9.79 7.04 -6.02
C LEU A 33 10.28 7.21 -7.46
N ASP A 34 10.43 8.45 -7.93
CA ASP A 34 10.85 8.79 -9.30
C ASP A 34 10.03 8.07 -10.40
N GLY A 35 8.72 7.98 -10.21
CA GLY A 35 7.82 7.28 -11.15
C GLY A 35 7.90 5.75 -11.09
N ARG A 36 8.69 5.17 -10.18
CA ARG A 36 8.78 3.72 -9.95
C ARG A 36 7.96 3.30 -8.75
N ILE A 37 7.08 2.31 -8.93
CA ILE A 37 6.33 1.70 -7.84
C ILE A 37 7.27 0.82 -7.02
N LEU A 38 7.31 1.06 -5.71
CA LEU A 38 8.00 0.24 -4.73
C LEU A 38 6.99 -0.73 -4.11
N GLY A 39 7.18 -2.01 -4.38
CA GLY A 39 6.38 -3.09 -3.83
C GLY A 39 6.77 -3.45 -2.39
N LYS A 40 6.31 -4.61 -1.94
CA LYS A 40 6.83 -5.22 -0.71
C LYS A 40 8.22 -5.78 -0.99
N PRO A 41 9.19 -5.65 -0.05
CA PRO A 41 10.50 -6.24 -0.24
C PRO A 41 10.40 -7.78 -0.25
N ALA A 42 11.11 -8.43 -1.15
CA ALA A 42 11.26 -9.88 -1.18
C ALA A 42 12.19 -10.38 -0.07
N ASP A 43 13.20 -9.58 0.28
CA ASP A 43 14.22 -9.90 1.27
C ASP A 43 14.82 -8.63 1.92
N GLU A 44 15.79 -8.85 2.82
CA GLU A 44 16.50 -7.79 3.54
C GLU A 44 17.25 -6.85 2.60
N ALA A 45 17.89 -7.38 1.56
CA ALA A 45 18.70 -6.58 0.65
C ALA A 45 17.81 -5.62 -0.14
N GLU A 46 16.64 -6.09 -0.59
CA GLU A 46 15.67 -5.24 -1.24
C GLU A 46 15.11 -4.19 -0.29
N ALA A 47 14.80 -4.55 0.96
CA ALA A 47 14.32 -3.59 1.96
C ALA A 47 15.34 -2.47 2.24
N LEU A 48 16.62 -2.83 2.42
CA LEU A 48 17.71 -1.87 2.60
C LEU A 48 17.89 -0.97 1.38
N ALA A 49 17.78 -1.51 0.17
CA ALA A 49 17.87 -0.73 -1.06
C ALA A 49 16.70 0.25 -1.21
N MET A 50 15.48 -0.16 -0.88
CA MET A 50 14.30 0.72 -0.88
C MET A 50 14.49 1.86 0.14
N LEU A 51 14.83 1.53 1.40
CA LEU A 51 15.04 2.53 2.46
C LEU A 51 16.18 3.51 2.13
N ALA A 52 17.28 3.03 1.58
CA ALA A 52 18.37 3.88 1.11
C ALA A 52 17.93 4.81 -0.04
N GLY A 53 17.09 4.31 -0.96
CA GLY A 53 16.53 5.09 -2.06
C GLY A 53 15.57 6.18 -1.60
N LEU A 54 14.86 5.98 -0.50
CA LEU A 54 13.91 6.93 0.10
C LEU A 54 14.59 7.93 1.07
N SER A 55 15.74 7.58 1.61
CA SER A 55 16.52 8.37 2.57
C SER A 55 16.77 9.80 2.09
N ASN A 56 16.48 10.80 2.93
CA ASN A 56 16.62 12.24 2.66
C ASN A 56 15.85 12.74 1.42
N ARG A 57 14.81 12.02 1.01
CA ARG A 57 14.04 12.30 -0.21
C ARG A 57 12.55 12.35 0.09
N GLU A 58 11.83 12.87 -0.89
CA GLU A 58 10.38 12.88 -0.91
C GLU A 58 9.88 11.90 -1.97
N HIS A 59 8.80 11.21 -1.63
CA HIS A 59 8.14 10.23 -2.48
C HIS A 59 6.63 10.32 -2.30
N GLU A 60 5.91 9.70 -3.22
CA GLU A 60 4.45 9.70 -3.21
C GLU A 60 3.93 8.39 -2.64
N VAL A 61 2.84 8.49 -1.87
CA VAL A 61 2.02 7.36 -1.45
C VAL A 61 0.66 7.56 -2.10
N LEU A 62 0.34 6.68 -3.04
CA LEU A 62 -0.91 6.70 -3.78
C LEU A 62 -1.86 5.67 -3.16
N THR A 63 -3.02 6.11 -2.71
CA THR A 63 -4.10 5.20 -2.28
C THR A 63 -5.25 5.31 -3.26
N ALA A 64 -5.57 4.20 -3.93
CA ALA A 64 -6.76 4.05 -4.74
C ALA A 64 -7.86 3.42 -3.89
N ILE A 65 -9.07 3.97 -3.99
CA ILE A 65 -10.29 3.42 -3.40
C ILE A 65 -11.34 3.20 -4.50
N ALA A 66 -12.15 2.17 -4.33
CA ALA A 66 -13.27 1.87 -5.20
C ALA A 66 -14.46 1.41 -4.36
N VAL A 67 -15.61 2.05 -4.55
CA VAL A 67 -16.90 1.66 -3.96
C VAL A 67 -17.75 1.06 -5.07
N VAL A 68 -18.21 -0.17 -4.88
CA VAL A 68 -18.94 -0.92 -5.91
C VAL A 68 -20.20 -1.54 -5.31
N ASP A 69 -21.32 -1.39 -6.01
CA ASP A 69 -22.54 -2.18 -5.83
C ASP A 69 -22.97 -2.79 -7.17
N GLU A 70 -24.17 -3.38 -7.25
CA GLU A 70 -24.67 -4.03 -8.47
C GLU A 70 -24.84 -3.09 -9.68
N GLN A 71 -24.95 -1.78 -9.44
CA GLN A 71 -25.33 -0.78 -10.44
C GLN A 71 -24.24 0.28 -10.65
N HIS A 72 -23.45 0.57 -9.62
CA HIS A 72 -22.51 1.69 -9.60
C HIS A 72 -21.11 1.25 -9.20
N CYS A 73 -20.13 1.95 -9.78
CA CYS A 73 -18.73 1.85 -9.41
C CYS A 73 -18.14 3.26 -9.38
N GLU A 74 -17.80 3.72 -8.18
CA GLU A 74 -17.14 5.00 -7.96
C GLU A 74 -15.69 4.75 -7.54
N THR A 75 -14.75 5.53 -8.09
CA THR A 75 -13.33 5.35 -7.79
C THR A 75 -12.65 6.68 -7.52
N ARG A 76 -11.65 6.66 -6.64
CA ARG A 76 -10.82 7.84 -6.35
C ARG A 76 -9.39 7.43 -6.06
N VAL A 77 -8.45 8.28 -6.46
CA VAL A 77 -7.04 8.16 -6.07
C VAL A 77 -6.67 9.38 -5.24
N VAL A 78 -5.99 9.13 -4.13
CA VAL A 78 -5.45 10.16 -3.23
C VAL A 78 -3.93 10.03 -3.26
N SER A 79 -3.24 11.14 -3.54
CA SER A 79 -1.77 11.22 -3.44
C SER A 79 -1.38 11.98 -2.17
N SER A 80 -0.47 11.39 -1.41
CA SER A 80 0.18 11.99 -0.26
C SER A 80 1.69 12.02 -0.48
N ARG A 81 2.35 13.09 -0.06
CA ARG A 81 3.82 13.19 -0.13
C ARG A 81 4.42 12.92 1.24
N VAL A 82 5.46 12.10 1.28
CA VAL A 82 6.18 11.75 2.49
C VAL A 82 7.65 12.08 2.27
N ARG A 83 8.25 12.76 3.25
CA ARG A 83 9.68 13.10 3.22
C ARG A 83 10.38 12.40 4.37
N PHE A 84 11.43 11.67 4.03
CA PHE A 84 12.28 11.03 5.02
C PHE A 84 13.44 11.93 5.39
N ARG A 85 13.87 11.83 6.65
CA ARG A 85 15.20 12.25 7.06
C ARG A 85 16.26 11.34 6.44
N SER A 86 17.54 11.65 6.65
CA SER A 86 18.60 10.68 6.39
C SER A 86 18.39 9.43 7.27
N ILE A 87 18.46 8.26 6.65
CA ILE A 87 18.44 6.94 7.28
C ILE A 87 19.84 6.34 7.14
N SER A 88 20.46 5.97 8.25
CA SER A 88 21.72 5.23 8.24
C SER A 88 21.50 3.75 7.93
N THR A 89 22.54 3.09 7.43
CA THR A 89 22.51 1.64 7.18
C THR A 89 22.21 0.84 8.45
N GLU A 90 22.68 1.31 9.60
CA GLU A 90 22.43 0.65 10.89
C GLU A 90 20.95 0.75 11.30
N GLU A 91 20.34 1.93 11.17
CA GLU A 91 18.90 2.10 11.39
C GLU A 91 18.06 1.25 10.44
N ALA A 92 18.43 1.20 9.16
CA ALA A 92 17.71 0.41 8.17
C ALA A 92 17.75 -1.10 8.48
N ARG A 93 18.90 -1.61 8.95
CA ARG A 93 19.03 -3.01 9.41
C ARG A 93 18.27 -3.26 10.69
N ALA A 94 18.33 -2.34 11.66
CA ALA A 94 17.57 -2.45 12.90
C ALA A 94 16.07 -2.47 12.63
N TYR A 95 15.60 -1.64 11.70
CA TYR A 95 14.20 -1.60 11.29
C TYR A 95 13.79 -2.89 10.55
N TRP A 96 14.64 -3.44 9.67
CA TRP A 96 14.39 -4.77 9.08
C TRP A 96 14.28 -5.88 10.14
N ALA A 97 15.16 -5.85 11.14
CA ALA A 97 15.19 -6.84 12.21
C ALA A 97 13.91 -6.82 13.08
N SER A 98 13.18 -5.70 13.13
CA SER A 98 11.87 -5.64 13.80
C SER A 98 10.80 -6.48 13.09
N GLY A 99 11.01 -6.80 11.80
CA GLY A 99 10.04 -7.49 10.94
C GLY A 99 8.97 -6.57 10.35
N GLU A 100 8.83 -5.33 10.83
CA GLU A 100 7.83 -4.38 10.36
C GLU A 100 7.92 -4.08 8.85
N PRO A 101 9.09 -3.95 8.21
CA PRO A 101 9.19 -3.64 6.78
C PRO A 101 8.63 -4.68 5.82
N ARG A 102 8.55 -5.94 6.27
CA ARG A 102 8.42 -7.12 5.38
C ARG A 102 7.12 -7.15 4.58
N ASP A 103 6.04 -6.64 5.15
CA ASP A 103 4.71 -6.69 4.54
C ASP A 103 4.26 -5.36 3.93
N LYS A 104 5.16 -4.36 3.87
CA LYS A 104 4.83 -2.98 3.52
C LYS A 104 5.45 -2.55 2.19
N ALA A 105 4.64 -1.91 1.37
CA ALA A 105 5.12 -1.27 0.15
C ALA A 105 6.17 -0.19 0.50
N GLY A 106 7.30 -0.16 -0.21
CA GLY A 106 8.40 0.75 0.09
C GLY A 106 9.17 0.42 1.39
N SER A 107 8.90 -0.74 2.01
CA SER A 107 9.60 -1.23 3.19
C SER A 107 9.48 -0.36 4.45
N TYR A 108 8.40 0.43 4.59
CA TYR A 108 8.15 1.19 5.81
C TYR A 108 6.66 1.35 6.13
N GLY A 109 6.38 1.59 7.41
CA GLY A 109 5.08 2.04 7.91
C GLY A 109 5.19 3.42 8.55
N ILE A 110 4.22 4.30 8.32
CA ILE A 110 4.14 5.58 9.05
C ILE A 110 3.64 5.40 10.49
N GLN A 111 2.93 4.30 10.75
CA GLN A 111 2.44 3.91 12.07
C GLN A 111 3.27 2.70 12.51
N GLY A 112 4.31 2.94 13.29
CA GLY A 112 5.34 1.96 13.60
C GLY A 112 6.43 2.52 14.53
N LEU A 113 7.54 1.79 14.61
CA LEU A 113 8.75 2.16 15.37
C LEU A 113 9.43 3.45 14.87
#